data_AF-A0A7W1LE11-F1
#
_entry.id   AF-A0A7W1LE11-F1
#
_cell.length_a   1.000
_cell.length_b   1.000
_cell.length_c   1.000
_cell.angle_alpha   90.00
_cell.angle_beta   90.00
_cell.angle_gamma   90.00
#
_symmetry.space_group_name_H-M   'P 1'
#
loop_
_entity.id
_entity.type
_entity.pdbx_description
1 polymer ?
#
loop_
_entity_poly.entity_id
_entity_poly.type
_entity_poly.pdbx_seq_one_letter_code
_entity_poly.pdbx_strand_id
1 'polypeptide(L)'
;MVNAFIDLAVTCSRYENYLASIDLKQIEATRSHWQQFIEANIGKVDAVEMDIAKKNFAIINKRIERVAEIRRYLKIAYGQVNLIENSFQLLADQIVTMQSPNELSGQLDELLDGVESIKETAKETEQILRTL
;
A
#
# COMPACT_ATOMS: atom_id res chain seq x y z
N MET A 1 18.17 7.95 -5.64
CA MET A 1 17.49 6.64 -5.69
C MET A 1 17.47 5.97 -4.33
N VAL A 2 18.62 5.82 -3.68
CA VAL A 2 18.74 5.20 -2.34
C VAL A 2 17.76 5.79 -1.32
N ASN A 3 17.63 7.12 -1.23
CA ASN A 3 16.68 7.74 -0.31
C ASN A 3 15.22 7.33 -0.59
N ALA A 4 14.78 7.31 -1.85
CA ALA A 4 13.42 6.89 -2.21
C ALA A 4 13.16 5.41 -1.87
N PHE A 5 14.19 4.56 -1.99
CA PHE A 5 14.11 3.15 -1.57
C PHE A 5 14.02 3.01 -0.06
N ILE A 6 14.80 3.80 0.70
CA ILE A 6 14.72 3.84 2.17
C ILE A 6 13.34 4.33 2.61
N ASP A 7 12.80 5.39 1.98
CA ASP A 7 11.48 5.93 2.29
C ASP A 7 10.36 4.90 2.03
N LEU A 8 10.46 4.15 0.93
CA LEU A 8 9.57 3.04 0.61
C LEU A 8 9.65 1.95 1.68
N ALA A 9 10.86 1.50 2.04
CA ALA A 9 11.07 0.45 3.03
C ALA A 9 10.55 0.85 4.42
N VAL A 10 10.80 2.10 4.85
CA VAL A 10 10.28 2.64 6.13
C VAL A 10 8.75 2.67 6.12
N THR A 11 8.14 3.09 5.00
CA THR A 11 6.68 3.13 4.87
C THR A 11 6.07 1.74 4.89
N CYS A 12 6.66 0.77 4.18
CA CYS A 12 6.25 -0.63 4.22
C CYS A 12 6.29 -1.18 5.64
N SER A 13 7.41 -1.00 6.35
CA SER A 13 7.55 -1.45 7.73
C SER A 13 6.48 -0.86 8.66
N ARG A 14 6.20 0.45 8.54
CA ARG A 14 5.14 1.10 9.31
C ARG A 14 3.76 0.47 9.03
N TYR A 15 3.45 0.21 7.77
CA TYR A 15 2.16 -0.36 7.36
C TYR A 15 2.01 -1.83 7.73
N GLU A 16 3.07 -2.62 7.61
CA GLU A 16 3.11 -4.00 8.09
C GLU A 16 2.84 -4.06 9.61
N ASN A 17 3.53 -3.22 10.39
CA ASN A 17 3.34 -3.13 11.83
C ASN A 17 1.90 -2.71 12.19
N TYR A 18 1.34 -1.75 11.47
CA TYR A 18 -0.05 -1.36 11.65
C TYR A 18 -1.01 -2.51 11.33
N LEU A 19 -0.84 -3.20 10.20
CA LEU A 19 -1.69 -4.34 9.85
C LEU A 19 -1.56 -5.51 10.84
N ALA A 20 -0.37 -5.75 11.36
CA ALA A 20 -0.13 -6.77 12.39
C ALA A 20 -0.85 -6.46 13.70
N SER A 21 -1.09 -5.19 14.01
CA SER A 21 -1.84 -4.76 15.19
C SER A 21 -3.37 -4.87 15.05
N ILE A 22 -3.88 -5.13 13.84
CA ILE A 22 -5.31 -5.16 13.56
C ILE A 22 -5.86 -6.59 13.57
N ASP A 23 -6.90 -6.82 14.37
CA ASP A 23 -7.75 -8.01 14.23
C ASP A 23 -8.88 -7.76 13.23
N LEU A 24 -8.69 -8.24 12.00
CA LEU A 24 -9.69 -8.11 10.95
C LEU A 24 -10.97 -8.89 11.23
N LYS A 25 -10.88 -10.04 11.89
CA LYS A 25 -12.07 -10.84 12.23
C LYS A 25 -12.94 -10.07 13.21
N GLN A 26 -12.32 -9.39 14.18
CA GLN A 26 -13.03 -8.53 15.12
C GLN A 26 -13.71 -7.34 14.42
N ILE A 27 -13.01 -6.68 13.48
CA ILE A 27 -13.59 -5.56 12.73
C ILE A 27 -14.79 -6.01 11.88
N GLU A 28 -14.68 -7.14 11.19
CA GLU A 28 -15.78 -7.72 10.40
C GLU A 28 -16.96 -8.12 11.29
N ALA A 29 -16.70 -8.78 12.43
CA ALA A 29 -17.75 -9.12 13.38
C ALA A 29 -18.48 -7.86 13.90
N THR A 30 -17.73 -6.80 14.20
CA THR A 30 -18.27 -5.50 14.64
C THR A 30 -19.13 -4.85 13.54
N ARG A 31 -18.67 -4.93 12.28
CA ARG A 31 -19.45 -4.45 11.12
C ARG A 31 -20.79 -5.18 11.03
N SER A 32 -20.75 -6.52 11.04
CA SER A 32 -21.95 -7.36 10.96
C SER A 32 -22.90 -7.10 12.13
N HIS A 33 -22.38 -6.91 13.33
CA HIS A 33 -23.18 -6.57 14.51
C HIS A 33 -23.96 -5.26 14.30
N TRP A 34 -23.30 -4.17 13.91
CA TRP A 34 -23.98 -2.89 13.68
C TRP A 34 -24.95 -2.93 12.51
N GLN A 35 -24.60 -3.65 11.45
CA GLN A 35 -25.51 -3.85 10.31
C GLN A 35 -26.82 -4.52 10.76
N GLN A 36 -26.71 -5.65 11.47
CA GLN A 36 -27.86 -6.39 11.97
C GLN A 36 -28.67 -5.56 12.97
N PHE A 37 -28.00 -4.80 13.85
CA PHE A 37 -28.67 -3.90 14.78
C PHE A 37 -29.52 -2.86 14.04
N ILE A 38 -28.97 -2.21 13.01
CA ILE A 38 -29.70 -1.21 12.22
C ILE A 38 -30.91 -1.86 11.54
N GLU A 39 -30.72 -2.99 10.86
CA GLU A 39 -31.76 -3.70 10.12
C GLU A 39 -32.89 -4.20 11.04
N ALA A 40 -32.55 -4.74 12.22
CA ALA A 40 -33.52 -5.28 13.16
C ALA A 40 -34.36 -4.20 13.88
N ASN A 41 -33.81 -2.99 14.04
CA ASN A 41 -34.37 -1.93 14.87
C ASN A 41 -34.98 -0.75 14.10
N ILE A 42 -35.15 -0.88 12.78
CA ILE A 42 -35.83 0.15 11.96
C ILE A 42 -37.22 0.45 12.53
N GLY A 43 -37.43 1.69 12.97
CA GLY A 43 -38.69 2.16 13.54
C GLY A 43 -39.03 1.61 14.94
N LYS A 44 -38.10 0.89 15.59
CA LYS A 44 -38.30 0.28 16.92
C LYS A 44 -37.53 0.98 18.04
N VAL A 45 -36.41 1.60 17.71
CA VAL A 45 -35.57 2.38 18.64
C VAL A 45 -35.73 3.87 18.38
N ASP A 46 -35.24 4.69 19.31
CA ASP A 46 -35.26 6.13 19.14
C ASP A 46 -34.34 6.59 17.98
N ALA A 47 -34.57 7.82 17.51
CA ALA A 47 -33.83 8.37 16.38
C ALA A 47 -32.34 8.61 16.67
N VAL A 48 -31.98 8.84 17.94
CA VAL A 48 -30.61 9.16 18.37
C VAL A 48 -29.76 7.90 18.39
N GLU A 49 -30.26 6.82 18.98
CA GLU A 49 -29.65 5.50 19.02
C GLU A 49 -29.46 4.95 17.61
N MET A 50 -30.47 5.10 16.74
CA MET A 50 -30.36 4.72 15.33
C MET A 50 -29.29 5.52 14.57
N ASP A 51 -29.15 6.82 14.84
CA ASP A 51 -28.11 7.66 14.23
C ASP A 51 -26.70 7.27 14.70
N ILE A 52 -26.52 7.01 16.00
CA ILE A 52 -25.25 6.52 16.57
C ILE A 52 -24.86 5.18 15.94
N ALA A 53 -25.80 4.23 15.82
CA ALA A 53 -25.55 2.94 15.19
C ALA A 53 -25.08 3.10 13.72
N LYS A 54 -25.76 3.95 12.94
CA LYS A 54 -25.39 4.25 11.55
C LYS A 54 -23.99 4.87 11.44
N LYS A 55 -23.66 5.81 12.33
CA LYS A 55 -22.33 6.44 12.38
C LYS A 55 -21.24 5.42 12.70
N ASN A 56 -21.46 4.56 13.69
CA ASN A 56 -20.54 3.48 14.03
C ASN A 56 -20.33 2.54 12.84
N PHE A 57 -21.42 2.10 12.18
CA PHE A 57 -21.32 1.28 10.98
C PHE A 57 -20.51 1.94 9.87
N ALA A 58 -20.75 3.23 9.60
CA ALA A 58 -20.01 4.00 8.60
C ALA A 58 -18.51 4.11 8.94
N ILE A 59 -18.16 4.35 10.21
CA ILE A 59 -16.77 4.40 10.66
C ILE A 59 -16.08 3.04 10.47
N ILE A 60 -16.75 1.95 10.83
CA ILE A 60 -16.19 0.60 10.67
C ILE A 60 -15.98 0.26 9.19
N ASN A 61 -16.91 0.61 8.29
CA ASN A 61 -16.71 0.43 6.85
C ASN A 61 -15.48 1.20 6.34
N LYS A 62 -15.31 2.47 6.73
CA LYS A 62 -14.13 3.26 6.38
C LYS A 62 -12.82 2.64 6.90
N ARG A 63 -12.84 2.05 8.10
CA ARG A 63 -11.68 1.33 8.64
C ARG A 63 -11.31 0.12 7.79
N ILE A 64 -12.30 -0.64 7.32
CA ILE A 64 -12.09 -1.80 6.43
C ILE A 64 -11.51 -1.36 5.09
N GLU A 65 -12.08 -0.31 4.49
CA GLU A 65 -11.57 0.28 3.24
C GLU A 65 -10.10 0.68 3.38
N ARG A 66 -9.75 1.39 4.46
CA ARG A 66 -8.36 1.81 4.72
C ARG A 66 -7.41 0.61 4.86
N VAL A 67 -7.84 -0.47 5.51
CA VAL A 67 -7.03 -1.69 5.60
C VAL A 67 -6.82 -2.33 4.23
N ALA A 68 -7.85 -2.35 3.37
CA ALA A 68 -7.73 -2.86 2.00
C ALA A 68 -6.76 -2.00 1.16
N GLU A 69 -6.81 -0.68 1.31
CA GLU A 69 -5.88 0.25 0.65
C GLU A 69 -4.43 0.02 1.07
N ILE A 70 -4.17 -0.13 2.37
CA ILE A 70 -2.82 -0.40 2.90
C ILE A 70 -2.28 -1.72 2.35
N ARG A 71 -3.11 -2.77 2.28
CA ARG A 71 -2.73 -4.04 1.68
C ARG A 71 -2.40 -3.92 0.20
N ARG A 72 -3.20 -3.15 -0.55
CA ARG A 72 -2.94 -2.87 -1.96
C ARG A 72 -1.62 -2.12 -2.14
N TYR A 73 -1.34 -1.14 -1.28
CA TYR A 73 -0.08 -0.42 -1.28
C TYR A 73 1.11 -1.37 -1.08
N LEU A 74 1.09 -2.20 -0.04
CA LEU A 74 2.20 -3.12 0.26
C LEU A 74 2.45 -4.06 -0.92
N LYS A 75 1.39 -4.56 -1.57
CA LYS A 75 1.51 -5.41 -2.77
C LYS A 75 2.26 -4.69 -3.91
N ILE A 76 1.93 -3.42 -4.18
CA ILE A 76 2.59 -2.62 -5.22
C ILE A 76 4.04 -2.34 -4.84
N ALA A 77 4.26 -1.91 -3.60
CA ALA A 77 5.59 -1.59 -3.08
C ALA A 77 6.56 -2.79 -3.16
N TYR A 78 6.12 -4.00 -2.79
CA TYR A 78 6.95 -5.20 -2.97
C TYR A 78 7.25 -5.50 -4.44
N GLY A 79 6.28 -5.27 -5.34
CA GLY A 79 6.52 -5.38 -6.77
C GLY A 79 7.61 -4.42 -7.26
N GLN A 80 7.61 -3.18 -6.75
CA GLN A 80 8.64 -2.19 -7.06
C GLN A 80 10.01 -2.57 -6.50
N VAL A 81 10.07 -3.08 -5.26
CA VAL A 81 11.32 -3.56 -4.65
C VAL A 81 11.91 -4.71 -5.47
N ASN A 82 11.09 -5.69 -5.84
CA ASN A 82 11.53 -6.82 -6.66
C ASN A 82 12.01 -6.38 -8.05
N LEU A 83 11.35 -5.38 -8.66
CA LEU A 83 11.79 -4.84 -9.94
C LEU A 83 13.18 -4.21 -9.81
N ILE A 84 13.40 -3.39 -8.79
CA ILE A 84 14.71 -2.77 -8.51
C ILE A 84 15.79 -3.84 -8.28
N GLU A 85 15.49 -4.86 -7.49
CA GLU A 85 16.43 -5.95 -7.21
C GLU A 85 16.83 -6.68 -8.51
N ASN A 86 15.85 -7.05 -9.34
CA ASN A 86 16.12 -7.69 -10.63
C ASN A 86 16.95 -6.80 -11.57
N SER A 87 16.69 -5.49 -11.59
CA SER A 87 17.49 -4.55 -12.37
C SER A 87 18.95 -4.51 -11.88
N PHE A 88 19.19 -4.52 -10.57
CA PHE A 88 20.57 -4.59 -10.05
C PHE A 88 21.27 -5.92 -10.36
N GLN A 89 20.55 -7.04 -10.31
CA GLN A 89 21.10 -8.34 -10.72
C GLN A 89 21.48 -8.34 -12.20
N LEU A 90 20.61 -7.79 -13.07
CA LEU A 90 20.91 -7.66 -14.49
C LEU A 90 22.18 -6.84 -14.74
N LEU A 91 22.38 -5.73 -14.04
CA LEU A 91 23.63 -4.96 -14.13
C LEU A 91 24.85 -5.78 -13.70
N ALA A 92 24.72 -6.54 -12.61
CA ALA A 92 25.82 -7.37 -12.12
C ALA A 92 26.21 -8.42 -13.15
N ASP A 93 25.22 -9.08 -13.76
CA ASP A 93 25.43 -10.03 -14.86
C ASP A 93 26.12 -9.36 -16.04
N GLN A 94 25.64 -8.17 -16.43
CA GLN A 94 26.21 -7.41 -17.54
C GLN A 94 27.67 -7.02 -17.29
N ILE A 95 28.01 -6.53 -16.09
CA ILE A 95 29.40 -6.19 -15.68
C ILE A 95 30.34 -7.39 -15.84
N VAL A 96 29.90 -8.59 -15.47
CA VAL A 96 30.71 -9.82 -15.60
C VAL A 96 30.95 -10.18 -17.08
N THR A 97 29.99 -9.88 -17.96
CA THR A 97 30.09 -10.19 -19.39
C THR A 97 30.77 -9.11 -20.23
N MET A 98 31.04 -7.93 -19.67
CA MET A 98 31.62 -6.81 -20.41
C MET A 98 33.07 -7.06 -20.83
N GLN A 99 33.39 -6.66 -22.06
CA GLN A 99 34.76 -6.74 -22.60
C GLN A 99 35.50 -5.39 -22.48
N SER A 100 34.76 -4.30 -22.26
CA SER A 100 35.31 -2.94 -22.16
C SER A 100 34.46 -2.06 -21.22
N PRO A 101 35.08 -1.22 -20.36
CA PRO A 101 34.37 -0.29 -19.47
C PRO A 101 33.42 0.69 -20.18
N ASN A 102 33.61 0.94 -21.47
CA ASN A 102 32.76 1.87 -22.24
C ASN A 102 31.37 1.30 -22.57
N GLU A 103 31.14 -0.01 -22.40
CA GLU A 103 29.81 -0.63 -22.56
C GLU A 103 28.88 -0.33 -21.37
N LEU A 104 29.43 0.17 -20.24
CA LEU A 104 28.70 0.41 -19.00
C LEU A 104 27.75 1.62 -19.08
N SER A 105 28.10 2.64 -19.87
CA SER A 105 27.39 3.92 -19.84
C SER A 105 25.97 3.82 -20.41
N GLY A 106 25.79 3.07 -21.50
CA GLY A 106 24.46 2.87 -22.09
C GLY A 106 23.52 2.03 -21.22
N GLN A 107 24.07 1.06 -20.48
CA GLN A 107 23.30 0.21 -19.56
C GLN A 107 22.93 0.92 -18.25
N LEU A 108 23.79 1.84 -17.80
CA LEU A 108 23.48 2.73 -16.67
C LEU A 108 22.33 3.69 -16.99
N ASP A 109 22.22 4.15 -18.24
CA ASP A 109 21.11 4.98 -18.70
C ASP A 109 19.78 4.20 -18.69
N GLU A 110 19.75 2.95 -19.18
CA GLU A 110 18.55 2.09 -19.11
C GLU A 110 18.11 1.80 -17.67
N LEU A 111 19.06 1.64 -16.74
CA LEU A 111 18.77 1.51 -15.32
C LEU A 111 18.21 2.81 -14.73
N LEU A 112 18.81 3.95 -15.08
CA LEU A 112 18.34 5.27 -14.65
C LEU A 112 16.90 5.50 -15.09
N ASP A 113 16.57 5.16 -16.33
CA ASP A 113 15.21 5.22 -16.88
C ASP A 113 14.25 4.27 -16.15
N GLY A 114 14.66 3.03 -15.89
CA GLY A 114 13.88 2.08 -15.12
C GLY A 114 13.56 2.59 -13.71
N VAL A 115 14.55 3.18 -13.03
CA VAL A 115 14.35 3.73 -11.68
C VAL A 115 13.56 5.05 -11.70
N GLU A 116 13.68 5.87 -12.75
CA GLU A 116 12.87 7.07 -12.95
C GLU A 116 11.39 6.71 -13.14
N SER A 117 11.10 5.67 -13.93
CA SER A 117 9.74 5.14 -14.10
C SER A 117 9.17 4.56 -12.79
N ILE A 118 10.02 3.92 -11.96
CA ILE A 118 9.62 3.47 -10.62
C ILE A 118 9.33 4.66 -9.69
N LYS A 119 10.14 5.73 -9.74
CA LYS A 119 9.92 6.97 -8.99
C LYS A 119 8.60 7.63 -9.36
N GLU A 120 8.26 7.70 -10.65
CA GLU A 120 6.98 8.23 -11.10
C GLU A 120 5.80 7.42 -10.56
N THR A 121 5.87 6.08 -10.66
CA THR A 121 4.84 5.18 -10.11
C THR A 121 4.70 5.32 -8.59
N ALA A 122 5.80 5.47 -7.85
CA ALA A 122 5.79 5.70 -6.41
C ALA A 122 5.15 7.05 -6.05
N LYS A 123 5.43 8.09 -6.84
CA LYS A 123 4.87 9.43 -6.69
C LYS A 123 3.38 9.47 -7.02
N GLU A 124 2.93 8.74 -8.02
CA GLU A 124 1.51 8.53 -8.33
C GLU A 124 0.79 7.81 -7.18
N THR A 125 1.44 6.81 -6.58
CA THR A 125 0.92 6.12 -5.40
C THR A 125 0.81 7.06 -4.19
N GLU A 126 1.80 7.94 -3.96
CA GLU A 126 1.75 9.02 -2.97
C GLU A 126 0.67 10.07 -3.26
N GLN A 127 0.37 10.36 -4.52
CA GLN A 127 -0.70 11.29 -4.89
C GLN A 127 -2.08 10.69 -4.62
N ILE A 128 -2.30 9.41 -4.92
CA ILE A 128 -3.52 8.68 -4.52
C ILE A 128 -3.70 8.76 -3.00
N LEU A 129 -2.61 8.66 -2.24
CA LEU A 129 -2.59 8.77 -0.78
C LEU A 129 -2.97 10.16 -0.25
N ARG A 130 -2.55 11.25 -0.91
CA ARG A 130 -2.93 12.62 -0.48
C ARG A 130 -4.42 12.93 -0.69
N THR A 131 -5.08 12.18 -1.56
CA THR A 131 -6.51 12.31 -1.83
C THR A 131 -7.41 11.42 -0.97
N LEU A 132 -6.85 10.59 -0.08
CA LEU A 132 -7.55 9.68 0.84
C LEU A 132 -7.48 10.13 2.30
#